data_AF-A0A3C1VMR4-F1
#
_entry.id   AF-A0A3C1VMR4-F1
#
_cell.length_a   1.000
_cell.length_b   1.000
_cell.length_c   1.000
_cell.angle_alpha   90.00
_cell.angle_beta   90.00
_cell.angle_gamma   90.00
#
_symmetry.space_group_name_H-M   'P 1'
#
loop_
_entity.id
_entity.type
_entity.pdbx_description
1 polymer ?
#
loop_
_entity_poly.entity_id
_entity_poly.type
_entity_poly.pdbx_seq_one_letter_code
_entity_poly.pdbx_strand_id
1 'polypeptide(L)'
;KRFVSLQTQEKAQLKALNQSIDKFPASTKALNQGLEILLTTDLLDEFNQSKIPTEVILGNHDTLVPYRISNWYDKAKIKTQVLNTGHLPFLHKDFTL
;
A
#
# COMPACT_ATOMS: atom_id res chain seq x y z
N LYS A 1 -6.50 -14.47 1.69
CA LYS A 1 -6.60 -14.99 0.30
C LYS A 1 -7.50 -14.14 -0.59
N ARG A 2 -8.77 -13.86 -0.22
CA ARG A 2 -9.68 -13.00 -1.01
C ARG A 2 -9.16 -11.58 -1.26
N PHE A 3 -8.53 -10.96 -0.25
CA PHE A 3 -7.94 -9.62 -0.42
C PHE A 3 -6.92 -9.60 -1.56
N VAL A 4 -5.92 -10.48 -1.50
CA VAL A 4 -4.83 -10.59 -2.49
C VAL A 4 -5.35 -10.91 -3.89
N SER A 5 -6.35 -11.80 -4.02
CA SER A 5 -6.93 -12.15 -5.33
C SER A 5 -7.65 -11.01 -6.05
N LEU A 6 -7.99 -9.93 -5.34
CA LEU A 6 -8.62 -8.75 -5.93
C LEU A 6 -7.60 -7.74 -6.45
N GLN A 7 -6.31 -7.95 -6.21
CA GLN A 7 -5.26 -6.95 -6.47
C GLN A 7 -4.54 -7.14 -7.81
N THR A 8 -4.57 -8.34 -8.38
CA THR A 8 -3.96 -8.66 -9.68
C THR A 8 -4.67 -9.83 -10.34
N GLN A 9 -4.64 -9.89 -11.67
CA GLN A 9 -5.16 -11.02 -12.46
C GLN A 9 -4.08 -12.08 -12.74
N GLU A 10 -2.81 -11.77 -12.44
CA GLU A 10 -1.66 -12.65 -12.70
C GLU A 10 -1.60 -13.80 -11.70
N LYS A 11 -2.10 -14.98 -12.11
CA LYS A 11 -2.23 -16.17 -11.26
C LYS A 11 -0.90 -16.63 -10.64
N ALA A 12 0.20 -16.49 -11.38
CA ALA A 12 1.52 -16.89 -10.90
C ALA A 12 1.98 -16.02 -9.72
N GLN A 13 1.82 -14.69 -9.83
CA GLN A 13 2.12 -13.74 -8.76
C GLN A 13 1.24 -13.99 -7.53
N LEU A 14 -0.06 -14.22 -7.74
CA LEU A 14 -1.00 -14.54 -6.65
C LEU A 14 -0.59 -15.80 -5.88
N LYS A 15 -0.19 -16.86 -6.60
CA LYS A 15 0.23 -18.12 -5.98
C LYS A 15 1.48 -17.90 -5.14
N ALA A 16 2.50 -17.25 -5.70
CA ALA A 16 3.76 -16.98 -5.00
C ALA A 16 3.54 -16.12 -3.75
N LEU A 17 2.73 -15.06 -3.85
CA LEU A 17 2.43 -14.18 -2.73
C LEU A 17 1.67 -14.91 -1.61
N ASN A 18 0.62 -15.66 -1.94
CA ASN A 18 -0.11 -16.44 -0.93
C ASN A 18 0.78 -17.50 -0.26
N GLN A 19 1.66 -18.17 -1.01
CA GLN A 19 2.63 -19.12 -0.44
C GLN A 19 3.61 -18.44 0.53
N SER A 20 4.08 -17.23 0.19
CA SER A 20 4.95 -16.46 1.08
C SER A 20 4.25 -16.04 2.38
N ILE A 21 2.97 -15.66 2.30
CA ILE A 21 2.16 -15.32 3.48
C ILE A 21 1.94 -16.55 4.36
N ASP A 22 1.54 -17.68 3.73
CA ASP A 22 1.26 -18.93 4.45
C ASP A 22 2.54 -19.52 5.08
N LYS A 23 3.73 -19.21 4.56
CA LYS A 23 5.03 -19.67 5.09
C LYS A 23 5.32 -19.12 6.50
N PHE A 24 4.84 -17.93 6.82
CA PHE A 24 5.10 -17.25 8.10
C PHE A 24 3.79 -16.68 8.67
N PRO A 25 2.94 -17.53 9.27
CA PRO A 25 1.66 -17.08 9.78
C PRO A 25 1.82 -16.11 10.96
N ALA A 26 1.06 -15.03 10.95
CA ALA A 26 1.01 -14.10 12.06
C ALA A 26 0.20 -14.67 13.23
N SER A 27 0.59 -14.34 14.46
CA SER A 27 -0.24 -14.60 15.64
C SER A 27 -1.39 -13.59 15.73
N THR A 28 -2.50 -13.97 16.35
CA THR A 28 -3.63 -13.05 16.61
C THR A 28 -3.18 -11.80 17.38
N LYS A 29 -2.25 -11.96 18.33
CA LYS A 29 -1.67 -10.84 19.08
C LYS A 29 -0.97 -9.85 18.15
N ALA A 30 -0.13 -10.34 17.24
CA ALA A 30 0.58 -9.49 16.27
C ALA A 30 -0.40 -8.81 15.30
N LEU A 31 -1.45 -9.51 14.86
CA LEU A 31 -2.49 -8.93 14.01
C LEU A 31 -3.23 -7.79 14.72
N ASN A 32 -3.64 -7.99 15.97
CA ASN A 32 -4.33 -6.96 16.76
C ASN A 32 -3.43 -5.75 17.00
N GLN A 33 -2.14 -5.96 17.30
CA GLN A 33 -1.18 -4.87 17.44
C GLN A 33 -0.99 -4.08 16.14
N GLY A 34 -0.89 -4.77 15.00
CA GLY A 34 -0.81 -4.12 13.69
C GLY A 34 -2.04 -3.26 13.38
N LEU A 35 -3.24 -3.75 13.70
CA LEU A 35 -4.49 -2.97 13.54
C LEU A 35 -4.53 -1.76 14.47
N GLU A 36 -4.11 -1.91 15.73
CA GLU A 36 -4.05 -0.79 16.68
C GLU A 36 -3.14 0.33 16.19
N ILE A 37 -1.97 -0.01 15.64
CA ILE A 37 -1.06 0.96 15.01
C ILE A 37 -1.78 1.72 13.90
N LEU A 38 -2.43 1.01 12.96
CA LEU A 38 -3.18 1.64 11.86
C LEU A 38 -4.32 2.56 12.33
N LEU A 39 -4.94 2.25 13.46
CA LEU A 39 -6.08 3.00 14.01
C LEU A 39 -5.68 4.24 14.81
N THR A 40 -4.49 4.22 15.43
CA THR A 40 -4.10 5.22 16.44
C THR A 40 -2.92 6.08 16.02
N THR A 41 -2.21 5.69 14.96
CA THR A 41 -1.02 6.41 14.50
C THR A 41 -1.40 7.52 13.53
N ASP A 42 -0.97 8.74 13.85
CA ASP A 42 -0.93 9.88 12.94
C ASP A 42 0.53 10.33 12.82
N LEU A 43 1.03 10.45 11.59
CA LEU A 43 2.41 10.85 11.28
C LEU A 43 2.46 12.08 10.37
N LEU A 44 1.35 12.82 10.24
CA LEU A 44 1.28 13.95 9.32
C LEU A 44 2.30 15.04 9.67
N ASP A 45 2.49 15.33 10.95
CA ASP A 45 3.43 16.37 11.39
C ASP A 45 4.88 15.99 11.11
N GLU A 46 5.26 14.75 11.42
CA GLU A 46 6.60 14.20 11.15
C GLU A 46 6.88 14.15 9.64
N PHE A 47 5.89 13.71 8.86
CA PHE A 47 6.01 13.66 7.40
C PHE A 47 6.22 15.06 6.82
N ASN A 48 5.44 16.06 7.27
CA ASN A 48 5.54 17.44 6.79
C ASN A 48 6.87 18.12 7.16
N GLN A 49 7.54 17.66 8.22
CA GLN A 49 8.85 18.17 8.65
C GLN A 49 10.02 17.47 7.93
N SER A 50 9.77 16.33 7.27
CA SER A 50 10.79 15.58 6.56
C SER A 50 11.31 16.36 5.34
N LYS A 51 12.63 16.38 5.17
CA LYS A 51 13.31 17.01 4.03
C LYS A 51 13.85 16.00 3.02
N ILE A 52 13.54 14.73 3.22
CA ILE A 52 14.06 13.64 2.39
C ILE A 52 13.26 13.63 1.07
N PRO A 53 13.92 13.48 -0.10
CA PRO A 53 13.22 13.27 -1.35
C PRO A 53 12.21 12.12 -1.21
N THR A 54 10.95 12.42 -1.50
CA THR A 54 9.84 11.50 -1.31
C THR A 54 9.13 11.28 -2.64
N GLU A 55 8.86 10.01 -2.95
CA GLU A 55 8.02 9.58 -4.05
C GLU A 55 6.92 8.66 -3.52
N VAL A 56 5.71 8.82 -4.06
CA VAL A 56 4.52 8.10 -3.62
C VAL A 56 3.95 7.31 -4.79
N ILE A 57 3.55 6.06 -4.55
CA ILE A 57 2.89 5.21 -5.54
C ILE A 57 1.54 4.77 -4.97
N LEU A 58 0.45 5.05 -5.70
CA LEU A 58 -0.94 4.78 -5.30
C LEU A 58 -1.64 3.86 -6.30
N GLY A 59 -2.61 3.07 -5.82
CA GLY A 59 -3.57 2.38 -6.66
C GLY A 59 -4.88 3.14 -6.78
N ASN A 60 -5.37 3.37 -8.00
CA ASN A 60 -6.64 4.08 -8.22
C ASN A 60 -7.90 3.30 -7.77
N HIS A 61 -7.78 1.98 -7.58
CA HIS A 61 -8.84 1.09 -7.10
C HIS A 61 -8.61 0.62 -5.66
N ASP A 62 -7.68 1.26 -4.94
CA ASP A 62 -7.42 0.95 -3.54
C ASP A 62 -8.64 1.31 -2.67
N THR A 63 -9.13 0.32 -1.92
CA THR A 63 -10.29 0.46 -1.03
C THR A 63 -9.91 0.75 0.42
N LEU A 64 -8.61 0.71 0.75
CA LEU A 64 -8.06 1.03 2.06
C LEU A 64 -7.49 2.44 2.09
N VAL A 65 -6.76 2.84 1.05
CA VAL A 65 -6.19 4.19 0.90
C VAL A 65 -6.86 4.89 -0.28
N PRO A 66 -7.72 5.90 -0.05
CA PRO A 66 -8.41 6.58 -1.13
C PRO A 66 -7.42 7.31 -2.05
N TYR A 67 -7.41 6.99 -3.35
CA TYR A 67 -6.48 7.60 -4.31
C TYR A 67 -6.52 9.14 -4.32
N ARG A 68 -7.64 9.75 -3.92
CA ARG A 68 -7.84 11.21 -3.83
C ARG A 68 -6.81 11.91 -2.93
N ILE A 69 -6.11 11.17 -2.06
CA ILE A 69 -4.98 11.69 -1.29
C ILE A 69 -3.83 12.17 -2.20
N SER A 70 -3.77 11.75 -3.47
CA SER A 70 -2.83 12.29 -4.47
C SER A 70 -2.86 13.82 -4.52
N ASN A 71 -4.04 14.43 -4.39
CA ASN A 71 -4.20 15.88 -4.37
C ASN A 71 -3.44 16.56 -3.22
N TRP A 72 -3.26 15.86 -2.10
CA TRP A 72 -2.49 16.36 -0.96
C TRP A 72 -0.99 16.32 -1.25
N TYR A 73 -0.49 15.20 -1.82
CA TYR A 73 0.90 15.07 -2.25
C TYR A 73 1.25 16.07 -3.37
N ASP A 74 0.35 16.28 -4.34
CA ASP A 74 0.54 17.24 -5.43
C ASP A 74 0.71 18.67 -4.92
N LYS A 75 -0.09 19.08 -3.91
CA LYS A 75 0.05 20.39 -3.25
C LYS A 75 1.40 20.54 -2.55
N ALA A 76 1.93 19.46 -1.99
CA ALA A 76 3.25 19.40 -1.38
C ALA A 76 4.39 19.27 -2.43
N LYS A 77 4.07 19.24 -3.73
CA LYS A 77 5.02 19.03 -4.84
C LYS A 77 5.78 17.70 -4.73
N ILE A 78 5.13 16.68 -4.16
CA ILE A 78 5.67 15.33 -4.02
C ILE A 78 5.34 14.56 -5.30
N LYS A 79 6.35 13.89 -5.88
CA LYS A 79 6.17 13.06 -7.07
C LYS A 79 5.25 11.90 -6.72
N THR A 80 4.14 11.79 -7.46
CA THR A 80 3.11 10.77 -7.22
C THR A 80 2.84 9.98 -8.51
N GLN A 81 2.99 8.66 -8.46
CA GLN A 81 2.60 7.74 -9.51
C GLN A 81 1.27 7.08 -9.13
N VAL A 82 0.26 7.16 -10.00
CA VAL A 82 -1.03 6.47 -9.80
C VAL A 82 -1.15 5.35 -10.81
N LEU A 83 -1.31 4.12 -10.33
CA LEU A 83 -1.40 2.90 -11.14
C LEU A 83 -2.83 2.37 -11.16
N ASN A 84 -3.18 1.66 -12.24
CA ASN A 84 -4.49 1.03 -12.42
C ASN A 84 -4.59 -0.30 -11.65
N THR A 85 -4.59 -0.20 -10.32
CA THR A 85 -4.46 -1.33 -9.40
C THR A 85 -5.13 -1.00 -8.07
N GLY A 86 -5.32 -2.02 -7.23
CA GLY A 86 -5.76 -1.86 -5.84
C GLY A 86 -4.61 -1.48 -4.91
N HIS A 87 -4.65 -2.02 -3.70
CA HIS A 87 -3.70 -1.75 -2.62
C HIS A 87 -2.31 -2.38 -2.80
N LEU A 88 -2.10 -3.23 -3.82
CA LEU A 88 -0.78 -3.86 -4.09
C LEU A 88 -0.18 -3.35 -5.41
N PRO A 89 0.22 -2.07 -5.50
CA PRO A 89 0.73 -1.49 -6.74
C PRO A 89 2.00 -2.15 -7.26
N PHE A 90 2.82 -2.74 -6.37
CA PHE A 90 4.04 -3.46 -6.75
C PHE A 90 3.82 -4.72 -7.60
N LEU A 91 2.57 -5.20 -7.72
CA LEU A 91 2.23 -6.29 -8.62
C LEU A 91 1.90 -5.81 -10.04
N HIS A 92 1.71 -4.51 -10.24
CA HIS A 92 1.38 -3.92 -11.53
C HIS A 92 2.62 -3.87 -12.44
N LYS A 93 2.44 -4.18 -13.73
CA LYS A 93 3.55 -4.25 -14.71
C LYS A 93 4.30 -2.92 -14.89
N ASP A 94 3.62 -1.80 -14.68
CA ASP A 94 4.17 -0.45 -14.85
C ASP A 94 4.72 0.13 -13.52
N PHE A 95 4.86 -0.70 -12.48
CA PHE A 95 5.46 -0.29 -11.20
C PHE A 95 6.97 -0.06 -11.34
N THR A 96 7.47 1.06 -10.82
CA THR A 96 8.89 1.44 -10.84
C THR A 96 9.26 2.21 -9.57
N LEU A 97 10.49 2.02 -9.07
CA LEU A 97 11.08 2.83 -7.99
C LEU A 97 12.05 3.88 -8.54
#